data_AF-A0A956BPE7-F1
#
_entry.id   AF-A0A956BPE7-F1
#
_cell.length_a   1.000
_cell.length_b   1.000
_cell.length_c   1.000
_cell.angle_alpha   90.00
_cell.angle_beta   90.00
_cell.angle_gamma   90.00
#
_symmetry.space_group_name_H-M   'P 1'
#
loop_
_entity.id
_entity.type
_entity.pdbx_description
1 polymer ?
#
loop_
_entity_poly.entity_id
_entity_poly.type
_entity_poly.pdbx_seq_one_letter_code
_entity_poly.pdbx_strand_id
1 'polypeptide(L)'
;MVVVARSASAKGAAFPLAGRPGRYWTWEELTVSPAARRLGLDNTPGPAARANLRRLCAEVLDPLRERWPGVRVNSAFRSVAVNRAVGGVEGSRHLVGLAADLAVPVGDRAAIVAWLRGRGVHVL
;
A
#
# COMPACT_ATOMS: atom_id res chain seq x y z
N MET A 1 7.82 -7.63 3.59
CA MET A 1 8.27 -6.40 4.28
C MET A 1 7.11 -5.43 4.26
N VAL A 2 6.77 -4.82 5.39
CA VAL A 2 5.66 -3.84 5.41
C VAL A 2 6.24 -2.44 5.48
N VAL A 3 5.82 -1.57 4.56
CA VAL A 3 6.19 -0.14 4.58
C VAL A 3 5.00 0.68 5.01
N VAL A 4 5.24 1.69 5.84
CA VAL A 4 4.18 2.56 6.37
C VAL A 4 4.52 4.03 6.09
N ALA A 5 3.63 4.72 5.39
CA ALA A 5 3.72 6.17 5.19
C ALA A 5 3.30 6.92 6.46
N ARG A 6 3.89 8.10 6.69
CA ARG A 6 3.47 8.96 7.81
C ARG A 6 2.06 9.49 7.57
N SER A 7 1.25 9.52 8.63
CA SER A 7 -0.05 10.21 8.58
C SER A 7 0.18 11.72 8.48
N ALA A 8 -0.54 12.39 7.58
CA ALA A 8 -0.82 13.83 7.72
C ALA A 8 -2.30 14.05 7.40
N SER A 9 -2.88 15.10 7.98
CA SER A 9 -4.27 15.50 7.71
C SER A 9 -4.41 15.92 6.24
N ALA A 10 -5.18 15.15 5.48
CA ALA A 10 -5.61 15.53 4.13
C ALA A 10 -7.13 15.66 4.12
N LYS A 11 -7.64 16.83 3.73
CA LYS A 11 -9.06 17.05 3.42
C LYS A 11 -9.37 16.31 2.11
N GLY A 12 -10.26 15.32 2.16
CA GLY A 12 -10.54 14.44 1.04
C GLY A 12 -11.51 15.06 0.03
N ALA A 13 -11.15 15.05 -1.25
CA ALA A 13 -12.11 15.16 -2.35
C ALA A 13 -12.47 13.77 -2.88
N ALA A 14 -13.76 13.52 -3.08
CA ALA A 14 -14.25 12.27 -3.65
C ALA A 14 -14.06 12.28 -5.17
N PHE A 15 -13.32 11.29 -5.67
CA PHE A 15 -13.24 11.01 -7.11
C PHE A 15 -13.52 9.52 -7.37
N PRO A 16 -14.15 9.17 -8.50
CA PRO A 16 -14.17 7.80 -9.00
C PRO A 16 -12.74 7.29 -9.27
N LEU A 17 -12.56 5.97 -9.42
CA LEU A 17 -11.27 5.34 -9.72
C LEU A 17 -10.82 5.59 -11.17
N ALA A 18 -10.82 6.85 -11.62
CA ALA A 18 -10.22 7.23 -12.89
C ALA A 18 -8.70 7.44 -12.72
N GLY A 19 -7.92 6.95 -13.68
CA GLY A 19 -6.46 7.09 -13.71
C GLY A 19 -5.71 6.15 -12.78
N ARG A 20 -4.40 6.38 -12.63
CA ARG A 20 -3.50 5.58 -11.79
C ARG A 20 -3.29 6.20 -10.41
N PRO A 21 -3.11 5.40 -9.34
CA PRO A 21 -2.74 5.90 -8.02
C PRO A 21 -1.29 6.42 -7.93
N GLY A 22 -0.40 5.99 -8.83
CA GLY A 22 0.98 6.44 -8.93
C GLY A 22 1.55 6.24 -10.33
N ARG A 23 2.84 6.58 -10.53
CA ARG A 23 3.52 6.44 -11.82
C ARG A 23 3.59 4.98 -12.27
N TYR A 24 3.89 4.07 -11.35
CA TYR A 24 4.17 2.66 -11.64
C TYR A 24 3.10 1.68 -11.16
N TRP A 25 2.02 2.18 -10.56
CA TRP A 25 1.05 1.35 -9.84
C TRP A 25 -0.37 1.57 -10.37
N THR A 26 -1.14 0.49 -10.44
CA THR A 26 -2.57 0.51 -10.75
C THR A 26 -3.40 0.38 -9.48
N TRP A 27 -4.68 0.75 -9.54
CA TRP A 27 -5.59 0.52 -8.41
C TRP A 27 -5.73 -0.97 -8.10
N GLU A 28 -5.78 -1.83 -9.12
CA GLU A 28 -5.85 -3.27 -8.95
C GLU A 28 -4.66 -3.80 -8.14
N GLU A 29 -3.42 -3.41 -8.46
CA GLU A 29 -2.23 -3.83 -7.70
C GLU A 29 -2.28 -3.41 -6.23
N LEU A 30 -2.94 -2.30 -5.90
CA LEU A 30 -3.04 -1.79 -4.53
C LEU A 30 -4.25 -2.33 -3.76
N THR A 31 -5.25 -2.89 -4.45
CA THR A 31 -6.51 -3.35 -3.83
C THR A 31 -6.79 -4.82 -4.07
N VAL A 32 -5.96 -5.54 -4.83
CA VAL A 32 -6.13 -6.98 -5.01
C VAL A 32 -5.85 -7.72 -3.71
N SER A 33 -6.71 -8.69 -3.40
CA SER A 33 -6.52 -9.61 -2.28
C SER A 33 -7.02 -10.99 -2.68
N PRO A 34 -6.17 -12.03 -2.66
CA PRO A 34 -6.59 -13.41 -2.91
C PRO A 34 -7.70 -13.86 -1.95
N ALA A 35 -7.65 -13.42 -0.69
CA ALA A 35 -8.70 -13.70 0.28
C ALA A 35 -10.02 -13.03 -0.09
N ALA A 36 -9.97 -11.78 -0.56
CA ALA A 36 -11.18 -11.08 -1.02
C ALA A 36 -11.83 -11.80 -2.20
N ARG A 37 -11.03 -12.22 -3.20
CA ARG A 37 -11.53 -12.99 -4.35
C ARG A 37 -12.12 -14.33 -3.92
N ARG A 38 -11.41 -15.10 -3.08
CA ARG A 38 -11.85 -16.42 -2.61
C ARG A 38 -13.13 -16.36 -1.77
N LEU A 39 -13.34 -15.27 -1.03
CA LEU A 39 -14.44 -15.13 -0.08
C LEU A 39 -15.55 -14.18 -0.57
N GLY A 40 -15.45 -13.65 -1.80
CA GLY A 40 -16.42 -12.69 -2.35
C GLY A 40 -16.52 -11.39 -1.56
N LEU A 41 -15.43 -10.92 -0.94
CA LEU A 41 -15.43 -9.71 -0.12
C LEU A 41 -15.11 -8.47 -0.96
N ASP A 42 -15.83 -7.38 -0.71
CA ASP A 42 -15.49 -6.08 -1.28
C ASP A 42 -14.21 -5.52 -0.63
N ASN A 43 -13.26 -5.14 -1.48
CA ASN A 43 -12.00 -4.50 -1.09
C ASN A 43 -11.84 -3.11 -1.74
N THR A 44 -12.96 -2.43 -2.02
CA THR A 44 -12.95 -1.09 -2.59
C THR A 44 -12.56 -0.04 -1.54
N PRO A 45 -11.46 0.73 -1.73
CA PRO A 45 -11.07 1.76 -0.79
C PRO A 45 -12.01 2.95 -0.85
N GLY A 46 -12.44 3.49 0.30
CA GLY A 46 -13.16 4.75 0.38
C GLY A 46 -12.29 5.98 0.02
N PRO A 47 -12.87 7.18 -0.15
CA PRO A 47 -12.15 8.37 -0.62
C PRO A 47 -10.88 8.71 0.19
N ALA A 48 -10.94 8.64 1.51
CA ALA A 48 -9.79 8.91 2.38
C ALA A 48 -8.65 7.89 2.18
N ALA A 49 -8.98 6.60 2.09
CA ALA A 49 -8.01 5.55 1.80
C ALA A 49 -7.39 5.72 0.40
N ARG A 50 -8.19 6.13 -0.60
CA ARG A 50 -7.68 6.44 -1.95
C ARG A 50 -6.68 7.60 -1.95
N ALA A 51 -6.95 8.66 -1.20
CA ALA A 51 -6.01 9.78 -1.05
C ALA A 51 -4.70 9.32 -0.38
N ASN A 52 -4.79 8.51 0.66
CA ASN A 52 -3.63 7.94 1.34
C ASN A 52 -2.81 7.01 0.45
N LEU A 53 -3.47 6.16 -0.35
CA LEU A 53 -2.79 5.29 -1.31
C LEU A 53 -2.02 6.08 -2.38
N ARG A 54 -2.61 7.16 -2.92
CA ARG A 54 -1.90 8.04 -3.87
C ARG A 54 -0.65 8.65 -3.24
N ARG A 55 -0.75 9.06 -1.98
CA ARG A 55 0.39 9.59 -1.24
C ARG A 55 1.45 8.53 -0.97
N LEU A 56 1.03 7.33 -0.54
CA LEU A 56 1.93 6.18 -0.37
C LEU A 56 2.68 5.87 -1.67
N CYS A 57 2.00 5.93 -2.82
CA CYS A 57 2.64 5.81 -4.12
C CYS A 57 3.67 6.91 -4.36
N ALA A 58 3.27 8.18 -4.30
CA ALA A 58 4.13 9.31 -4.62
C ALA A 58 5.36 9.41 -3.70
N GLU A 59 5.19 9.20 -2.40
CA GLU A 59 6.26 9.40 -1.41
C GLU A 59 7.14 8.16 -1.23
N VAL A 60 6.58 6.95 -1.35
CA VAL A 60 7.26 5.70 -1.00
C VAL A 60 7.43 4.80 -2.20
N LEU A 61 6.33 4.35 -2.81
CA LEU A 61 6.38 3.23 -3.76
C LEU A 61 6.97 3.62 -5.12
N ASP A 62 6.65 4.80 -5.66
CA ASP A 62 7.20 5.27 -6.94
C ASP A 62 8.73 5.45 -6.86
N PRO A 63 9.29 6.20 -5.87
CA PRO A 63 10.74 6.30 -5.72
C PRO A 63 11.41 4.94 -5.45
N LEU A 64 10.71 4.04 -4.75
CA LEU A 64 11.21 2.70 -4.48
C LEU A 64 11.31 1.87 -5.77
N ARG A 65 10.29 1.94 -6.64
CA ARG A 65 10.29 1.24 -7.93
C ARG A 65 11.32 1.79 -8.91
N GLU A 66 11.53 3.11 -8.91
CA GLU A 66 12.58 3.75 -9.72
C GLU A 66 13.96 3.22 -9.38
N ARG A 67 14.23 3.02 -8.09
CA ARG A 67 15.52 2.53 -7.61
C ARG A 67 15.65 1.01 -7.64
N TRP A 68 14.57 0.28 -7.41
CA TRP A 68 14.50 -1.18 -7.50
C TRP A 68 13.30 -1.62 -8.35
N PRO A 69 13.48 -1.74 -9.68
CA PRO A 69 12.41 -2.10 -10.61
C PRO A 69 11.73 -3.43 -10.32
N GLY A 70 12.42 -4.34 -9.62
CA GLY A 70 11.93 -5.68 -9.25
C GLY A 70 11.00 -5.73 -8.03
N VAL A 71 10.74 -4.61 -7.35
CA VAL A 71 9.83 -4.56 -6.20
C VAL A 71 8.38 -4.73 -6.64
N ARG A 72 7.62 -5.60 -5.98
CA ARG A 72 6.17 -5.81 -6.22
C ARG A 72 5.36 -5.55 -4.96
N VAL A 73 4.13 -5.07 -5.13
CA VAL A 73 3.15 -4.93 -4.04
C VAL A 73 2.34 -6.22 -3.96
N ASN A 74 2.36 -6.86 -2.78
CA ASN A 74 1.52 -8.02 -2.48
C ASN A 74 0.14 -7.58 -1.96
N SER A 75 0.11 -6.52 -1.15
CA SER A 75 -1.12 -5.92 -0.64
C SER A 75 -0.86 -4.46 -0.24
N ALA A 76 -1.86 -3.57 -0.37
CA ALA A 76 -1.80 -2.23 0.20
C ALA A 76 -3.06 -1.91 0.99
N PHE A 77 -4.20 -1.66 0.32
CA PHE A 77 -5.46 -1.49 1.04
C PHE A 77 -6.12 -2.83 1.38
N ARG A 78 -6.63 -2.90 2.61
CA ARG A 78 -7.49 -3.99 3.08
C ARG A 78 -8.72 -3.39 3.73
N SER A 79 -9.92 -3.72 3.25
CA SER A 79 -11.16 -3.42 3.96
C SER A 79 -11.17 -4.16 5.30
N VAL A 80 -12.02 -3.73 6.23
CA VAL A 80 -12.11 -4.38 7.55
C VAL A 80 -12.41 -5.88 7.42
N ALA A 81 -13.32 -6.24 6.52
CA ALA A 81 -13.68 -7.65 6.25
C ALA A 81 -12.47 -8.44 5.71
N VAL A 82 -11.77 -7.88 4.71
CA VAL A 82 -10.59 -8.53 4.13
C VAL A 82 -9.45 -8.65 5.14
N ASN A 83 -9.21 -7.61 5.94
CA ASN A 83 -8.18 -7.62 6.98
C ASN A 83 -8.46 -8.71 8.02
N ARG A 84 -9.71 -8.82 8.50
CA ARG A 84 -10.12 -9.88 9.43
C ARG A 84 -9.95 -11.27 8.82
N ALA A 85 -10.35 -11.45 7.56
CA ALA A 85 -10.26 -12.74 6.86
C ALA A 85 -8.82 -13.26 6.69
N VAL A 86 -7.82 -12.37 6.71
CA VAL A 86 -6.39 -12.73 6.66
C VAL A 86 -5.70 -12.67 8.02
N GLY A 87 -6.46 -12.59 9.12
CA GLY A 87 -5.91 -12.55 10.48
C GLY A 87 -5.20 -11.24 10.83
N GLY A 88 -5.51 -10.14 10.13
CA GLY A 88 -4.94 -8.83 10.40
C GLY A 88 -5.48 -8.22 11.70
N VAL A 89 -4.63 -7.42 12.35
CA VAL A 89 -4.95 -6.76 13.62
C VAL A 89 -5.90 -5.57 13.44
N GLU A 90 -6.63 -5.26 14.51
CA GLU A 90 -7.36 -4.00 14.64
C GLU A 90 -6.36 -2.81 14.64
N GLY A 91 -6.73 -1.70 13.99
CA GLY A 91 -5.84 -0.55 13.84
C GLY A 91 -4.74 -0.68 12.77
N SER A 92 -4.73 -1.77 11.99
CA SER A 92 -3.79 -1.94 10.87
C SER A 92 -3.80 -0.75 9.91
N ARG A 93 -2.61 -0.28 9.51
CA ARG A 93 -2.44 0.84 8.57
C ARG A 93 -2.91 0.52 7.15
N HIS A 94 -3.08 -0.76 6.81
CA HIS A 94 -3.71 -1.19 5.56
C HIS A 94 -5.17 -0.75 5.47
N LEU A 95 -5.88 -0.68 6.61
CA LEU A 95 -7.29 -0.27 6.68
C LEU A 95 -7.53 1.16 6.20
N VAL A 96 -6.49 1.99 6.28
CA VAL A 96 -6.55 3.41 5.92
C VAL A 96 -5.68 3.75 4.72
N GLY A 97 -5.14 2.76 4.00
CA GLY A 97 -4.33 2.98 2.80
C GLY A 97 -2.95 3.59 3.06
N LEU A 98 -2.40 3.44 4.28
CA LEU A 98 -1.09 3.99 4.66
C LEU A 98 0.02 2.94 4.71
N ALA A 99 -0.27 1.68 4.36
CA ALA A 99 0.72 0.62 4.37
C ALA A 99 0.69 -0.23 3.09
N ALA A 100 1.84 -0.83 2.77
CA ALA A 100 1.95 -1.83 1.73
C ALA A 100 2.89 -2.97 2.13
N ASP A 101 2.48 -4.19 1.81
CA ASP A 101 3.29 -5.39 1.89
C ASP A 101 4.04 -5.57 0.57
N LEU A 102 5.37 -5.64 0.64
CA LEU A 102 6.24 -5.72 -0.53
C LEU A 102 6.91 -7.08 -0.64
N ALA A 103 6.92 -7.60 -1.87
CA ALA A 103 7.86 -8.61 -2.33
C ALA A 103 9.06 -7.90 -2.98
N VAL A 104 10.26 -8.22 -2.51
CA VAL A 104 11.50 -7.61 -2.97
C VAL A 104 12.41 -8.68 -3.60
N PRO A 105 13.29 -8.32 -4.55
CA PRO A 105 14.27 -9.25 -5.10
C PRO A 105 15.16 -9.87 -4.01
N VAL A 106 15.61 -11.10 -4.25
CA VAL A 106 16.54 -11.80 -3.36
C VAL A 106 17.86 -11.00 -3.32
N GLY A 107 18.39 -10.76 -2.13
CA GLY A 107 19.63 -9.98 -1.92
C GLY A 107 19.40 -8.49 -1.64
N ASP A 108 18.32 -7.88 -2.15
CA ASP A 108 18.12 -6.43 -2.03
C ASP A 108 17.46 -5.98 -0.71
N ARG A 109 16.94 -6.92 0.09
CA ARG A 109 16.13 -6.61 1.28
C ARG A 109 16.85 -5.65 2.24
N ALA A 110 18.10 -5.92 2.57
CA ALA A 110 18.85 -5.10 3.54
C ALA A 110 19.06 -3.66 3.02
N ALA A 111 19.44 -3.52 1.75
CA ALA A 111 19.66 -2.23 1.11
C ALA A 111 18.36 -1.41 1.02
N ILE A 112 17.25 -2.06 0.66
CA ILE A 112 15.93 -1.41 0.59
C ILE A 112 15.49 -0.94 1.98
N VAL A 113 15.60 -1.80 3.00
CA VAL A 113 15.23 -1.44 4.39
C VAL A 113 16.05 -0.24 4.87
N ALA A 114 17.37 -0.25 4.66
CA ALA A 114 18.25 0.84 5.05
C ALA A 114 17.87 2.15 4.35
N TRP A 115 17.61 2.10 3.05
CA TRP A 115 17.22 3.27 2.27
C TRP A 115 15.86 3.85 2.70
N LEU A 116 14.86 2.99 2.92
CA LEU A 116 13.55 3.43 3.41
C LEU A 116 13.64 4.08 4.79
N ARG A 117 14.40 3.48 5.71
CA ARG A 117 14.63 4.04 7.05
C ARG A 117 15.38 5.37 6.99
N GLY A 118 16.37 5.50 6.11
CA GLY A 118 17.07 6.77 5.88
C GLY A 118 16.16 7.89 5.36
N ARG A 119 15.04 7.55 4.72
CA ARG A 119 13.99 8.48 4.29
C ARG A 119 12.90 8.70 5.35
N GLY A 120 13.07 8.14 6.55
CA GLY A 120 12.09 8.24 7.63
C GLY A 120 10.81 7.45 7.40
N VAL A 121 10.82 6.48 6.48
CA VAL A 121 9.73 5.52 6.25
C VAL A 121 9.84 4.41 7.29
N HIS A 122 8.72 4.08 7.93
CA HIS A 122 8.70 3.01 8.90
C HIS A 122 8.58 1.66 8.19
N VAL A 123 9.38 0.68 8.63
CA VAL A 123 9.47 -0.64 8.01
C VAL A 123 9.40 -1.72 9.09
N LEU A 124 8.44 -2.64 8.94
CA LEU A 124 8.24 -3.83 9.78
C LEU A 124 8.86 -5.08 9.13
#